data_AF-A0A2U2DU01-F1
#
_entry.id   AF-A0A2U2DU01-F1
#
_cell.length_a   1.000
_cell.length_b   1.000
_cell.length_c   1.000
_cell.angle_alpha   90.00
_cell.angle_beta   90.00
_cell.angle_gamma   90.00
#
_symmetry.space_group_name_H-M   'P 1'
#
loop_
_entity.id
_entity.type
_entity.pdbx_description
1 polymer ?
#
loop_
_entity_poly.entity_id
_entity_poly.type
_entity_poly.pdbx_seq_one_letter_code
_entity_poly.pdbx_strand_id
1 'polypeptide(L)'
;MGQHLLFSEHMTAKDVHRPIAETYLGQAHIAGTGPEGRTCRECRFWHAWKWRKVVGGGAEKVASDPGYFGKKHKLNPLGLKKAKCNRPILNKASRLIPHCAKACRLFEPADHPLPERRPDN
;
A
#
# COMPACT_ATOMS: atom_id res chain seq x y z
N MET A 1 -13.56 -7.33 -0.80
CA MET A 1 -14.11 -7.08 0.55
C MET A 1 -12.99 -7.23 1.57
N GLY A 2 -12.77 -6.24 2.43
CA GLY A 2 -11.69 -6.22 3.42
C GLY A 2 -12.01 -7.14 4.61
N GLN A 3 -11.63 -8.42 4.51
CA GLN A 3 -11.79 -9.41 5.60
C GLN A 3 -10.77 -9.22 6.74
N HIS A 4 -10.06 -8.10 6.80
CA HIS A 4 -8.93 -7.91 7.73
C HIS A 4 -9.31 -7.21 9.04
N LEU A 5 -10.55 -6.74 9.20
CA LEU A 5 -11.11 -6.20 10.45
C LEU A 5 -12.49 -6.82 10.66
N LEU A 6 -12.58 -7.85 11.51
CA LEU A 6 -13.86 -8.44 11.91
C LEU A 6 -14.49 -7.56 13.00
N PHE A 7 -15.68 -7.02 12.73
CA PHE A 7 -16.51 -6.42 13.79
C PHE A 7 -17.13 -7.53 14.64
N SER A 8 -17.35 -7.29 15.93
CA SER A 8 -17.98 -8.29 16.81
C SER A 8 -19.45 -8.53 16.42
N GLU A 9 -19.97 -9.72 16.72
CA GLU A 9 -21.34 -10.16 16.36
C GLU A 9 -22.46 -9.26 16.89
N HIS A 10 -22.16 -8.43 17.89
CA HIS A 10 -23.14 -7.54 18.53
C HIS A 10 -23.09 -6.09 18.01
N MET A 11 -22.24 -5.77 17.04
CA MET A 11 -22.18 -4.43 16.44
C MET A 11 -23.12 -4.30 15.25
N THR A 12 -24.03 -3.32 15.29
CA THR A 12 -24.86 -2.95 14.14
C THR A 12 -24.01 -2.19 13.11
N ALA A 13 -23.86 -2.75 11.91
CA ALA A 13 -23.19 -2.08 10.81
C ALA A 13 -23.97 -0.84 10.34
N LYS A 14 -23.25 0.26 10.13
CA LYS A 14 -23.74 1.50 9.50
C LYS A 14 -22.88 1.78 8.28
N ASP A 15 -23.41 2.45 7.26
CA ASP A 15 -22.67 2.76 6.03
C ASP A 15 -21.39 3.56 6.27
N VAL A 16 -21.38 4.39 7.32
CA VAL A 16 -20.20 5.17 7.75
C VAL A 16 -19.03 4.28 8.21
N HIS A 17 -19.28 3.00 8.52
CA HIS A 17 -18.23 2.04 8.89
C HIS A 17 -17.56 1.39 7.67
N ARG A 18 -18.17 1.47 6.48
CA ARG A 18 -17.61 0.86 5.26
C ARG A 18 -16.19 1.36 4.94
N PRO A 19 -15.90 2.68 4.93
CA PRO A 19 -14.53 3.17 4.71
C PRO A 19 -13.53 2.66 5.76
N ILE A 20 -13.97 2.53 7.02
CA ILE A 20 -13.14 1.99 8.11
C ILE A 20 -12.81 0.52 7.85
N ALA A 21 -13.81 -0.29 7.49
CA ALA A 21 -13.64 -1.71 7.16
C ALA A 21 -12.70 -1.93 5.96
N GLU A 22 -12.73 -1.02 5.00
CA GLU A 22 -11.84 -1.06 3.82
C GLU A 22 -10.42 -0.54 4.11
N THR A 23 -10.20 0.11 5.25
CA THR A 23 -8.90 0.69 5.62
C THR A 23 -7.97 -0.39 6.14
N TYR A 24 -6.83 -0.59 5.49
CA TYR A 24 -5.80 -1.52 5.94
C TYR A 24 -4.99 -0.94 7.10
N LEU A 25 -4.65 -1.78 8.09
CA LEU A 25 -3.71 -1.40 9.13
C LEU A 25 -2.38 -0.92 8.51
N GLY A 26 -1.94 0.27 8.94
CA GLY A 26 -0.75 0.95 8.42
C GLY A 26 -1.00 1.96 7.30
N GLN A 27 -2.23 2.05 6.78
CA GLN A 27 -2.65 3.12 5.87
C GLN A 27 -2.66 4.48 6.60
N ALA A 28 -2.36 5.54 5.86
CA ALA A 28 -2.22 6.88 6.43
C ALA A 28 -3.54 7.47 6.96
N HIS A 29 -4.64 7.23 6.25
CA HIS A 29 -5.98 7.66 6.65
C HIS A 29 -7.03 6.71 6.06
N ILE A 30 -8.31 6.98 6.34
CA ILE A 30 -9.44 6.15 5.94
C ILE A 30 -9.44 5.89 4.42
N ALA A 31 -9.54 4.63 4.01
CA ALA A 31 -9.63 4.20 2.63
C ALA A 31 -10.90 4.73 1.95
N GLY A 32 -10.83 4.96 0.63
CA GLY A 32 -11.98 5.45 -0.14
C GLY A 32 -12.31 6.93 0.06
N THR A 33 -11.48 7.66 0.83
CA THR A 33 -11.59 9.12 0.99
C THR A 33 -10.67 9.90 0.04
N GLY A 34 -9.90 9.20 -0.79
CA GLY A 34 -9.08 9.78 -1.85
C GLY A 34 -9.82 9.86 -3.19
N PRO A 35 -9.11 10.20 -4.28
CA PRO A 35 -9.70 10.27 -5.61
C PRO A 35 -10.34 8.94 -6.04
N GLU A 36 -11.45 9.02 -6.78
CA GLU A 36 -12.21 7.87 -7.22
C GLU A 36 -11.38 6.93 -8.10
N GLY A 37 -11.55 5.62 -7.92
CA GLY A 37 -10.83 4.57 -8.66
C GLY A 37 -9.34 4.43 -8.32
N ARG A 38 -8.76 5.31 -7.49
CA ARG A 38 -7.32 5.27 -7.16
C ARG A 38 -7.01 4.32 -6.00
N THR A 39 -5.82 3.76 -6.06
CA THR A 39 -5.28 2.81 -5.08
C THR A 39 -4.01 3.33 -4.40
N CYS A 40 -3.65 2.78 -3.25
CA CYS A 40 -2.41 3.10 -2.56
C CYS A 40 -1.18 2.85 -3.45
N ARG A 41 -1.22 1.86 -4.35
CA ARG A 41 -0.13 1.60 -5.31
C ARG A 41 0.19 2.80 -6.20
N GLU A 42 -0.80 3.64 -6.50
CA GLU A 42 -0.63 4.83 -7.32
C GLU A 42 -0.17 6.05 -6.52
N CYS A 43 0.04 5.88 -5.21
CA CYS A 43 0.49 6.94 -4.32
C CYS A 43 2.01 6.94 -4.20
N ARG A 44 2.64 8.12 -4.30
CA ARG A 44 4.10 8.27 -4.19
C ARG A 44 4.68 7.80 -2.85
N PHE A 45 3.85 7.71 -1.81
CA PHE A 45 4.26 7.22 -0.49
C PHE A 45 4.18 5.70 -0.33
N TRP A 46 3.65 4.97 -1.31
CA TRP A 46 3.57 3.52 -1.24
C TRP A 46 4.78 2.90 -1.92
N HIS A 47 5.83 2.66 -1.14
CA HIS A 47 7.09 2.13 -1.67
C HIS A 47 7.87 1.36 -0.60
N ALA A 48 8.91 0.65 -1.03
CA ALA A 48 9.93 0.10 -0.15
C ALA A 48 11.08 1.10 0.04
N TRP A 49 11.83 0.93 1.11
CA TRP A 49 13.12 1.61 1.31
C TRP A 49 14.23 0.62 0.99
N LYS A 50 15.19 1.04 0.16
CA LYS A 50 16.41 0.28 -0.10
C LYS A 50 17.62 1.12 0.24
N TRP A 51 18.66 0.46 0.75
CA TRP A 51 19.95 1.08 0.95
C TRP A 51 20.74 1.05 -0.36
N ARG A 52 21.18 2.23 -0.81
CA ARG A 52 22.03 2.39 -1.99
C ARG A 52 23.41 2.86 -1.52
N LYS A 53 24.47 2.23 -2.04
CA LYS A 53 25.85 2.70 -1.81
C LYS A 53 26.11 3.97 -2.61
N VAL A 54 26.65 4.98 -1.95
CA VAL A 54 27.01 6.27 -2.58
C VAL A 54 28.47 6.21 -3.02
N VAL A 55 28.78 6.83 -4.17
CA VAL A 55 30.15 6.97 -4.66
C VAL A 55 30.90 7.90 -3.70
N GLY A 56 31.93 7.38 -3.02
CA GLY A 56 32.64 8.10 -1.94
C GLY A 56 32.57 7.44 -0.57
N GLY A 57 31.84 6.33 -0.43
CA GLY A 57 31.70 5.59 0.83
C GLY A 57 30.49 6.07 1.62
N GLY A 58 29.63 5.13 2.02
CA GLY A 58 28.36 5.40 2.71
C GLY A 58 27.17 4.70 2.06
N ALA A 59 26.04 4.68 2.77
CA ALA A 59 24.78 4.13 2.30
C ALA A 59 23.63 5.11 2.59
N GLU A 60 22.83 5.40 1.57
CA GLU A 60 21.62 6.22 1.68
C GLU A 60 20.35 5.38 1.54
N LYS A 61 19.25 5.79 2.17
CA LYS A 61 17.94 5.16 1.94
C LYS A 61 17.26 5.85 0.76
N VAL A 62 16.97 5.08 -0.28
CA VAL A 62 16.25 5.55 -1.45
C VAL A 62 14.91 4.86 -1.53
N ALA A 63 13.88 5.61 -1.93
CA ALA A 63 12.58 5.05 -2.26
C ALA A 63 12.74 4.11 -3.47
N SER A 64 12.18 2.91 -3.38
CA SER A 64 12.23 1.93 -4.45
C SER A 64 10.94 1.14 -4.53
N ASP A 65 10.65 0.65 -5.73
CA ASP A 65 9.57 -0.29 -5.98
C ASP A 65 9.61 -1.49 -5.02
N PRO A 66 8.45 -1.89 -4.47
CA PRO A 66 8.34 -3.11 -3.67
C PRO A 66 8.60 -4.39 -4.47
N GLY A 67 8.48 -4.30 -5.81
CA GLY A 67 8.72 -5.39 -6.75
C GLY A 67 7.61 -6.44 -6.78
N TYR A 68 7.85 -7.51 -7.53
CA TYR A 68 6.87 -8.56 -7.80
C TYR A 68 7.27 -9.88 -7.14
N PHE A 69 6.29 -10.75 -6.94
CA PHE A 69 6.54 -12.16 -6.65
C PHE A 69 7.11 -12.89 -7.88
N GLY A 70 7.83 -13.99 -7.65
CA GLY A 70 8.39 -14.81 -8.72
C GLY A 70 7.30 -15.55 -9.51
N LYS A 71 7.65 -16.02 -10.72
CA LYS A 71 6.75 -16.82 -11.59
C LYS A 71 6.21 -18.07 -10.89
N LYS A 72 7.00 -18.69 -10.01
CA LYS A 72 6.66 -19.91 -9.27
C LYS A 72 5.95 -19.66 -7.92
N HIS A 73 5.49 -18.44 -7.65
CA HIS A 73 4.84 -18.14 -6.37
C HIS A 73 3.48 -18.82 -6.27
N LYS A 74 3.27 -19.64 -5.24
CA LYS A 74 2.11 -20.54 -5.12
C LYS A 74 0.75 -19.86 -5.20
N LEU A 75 0.62 -18.67 -4.61
CA LEU A 75 -0.69 -17.99 -4.43
C LEU A 75 -0.91 -16.80 -5.37
N ASN A 76 0.18 -16.19 -5.85
CA ASN A 76 0.11 -14.93 -6.58
C ASN A 76 1.34 -14.80 -7.50
N PRO A 77 1.44 -15.65 -8.53
CA PRO A 77 2.56 -15.61 -9.47
C PRO A 77 2.58 -14.24 -10.17
N LEU A 78 3.79 -13.65 -10.26
CA LEU A 78 4.00 -12.33 -10.90
C LEU A 78 3.23 -11.15 -10.29
N GLY A 79 2.52 -11.33 -9.17
CA GLY A 79 1.75 -10.26 -8.54
C GLY A 79 2.62 -9.25 -7.80
N LEU A 80 2.16 -8.00 -7.74
CA LEU A 80 2.86 -6.92 -7.04
C LEU A 80 2.87 -7.16 -5.52
N LYS A 81 4.06 -7.07 -4.92
CA LYS A 81 4.26 -7.22 -3.47
C LYS A 81 3.59 -6.08 -2.71
N LYS A 82 3.27 -6.33 -1.43
CA LYS A 82 2.76 -5.29 -0.53
C LYS A 82 3.88 -4.30 -0.16
N ALA A 83 3.54 -3.05 0.12
CA ALA A 83 4.48 -2.03 0.56
C ALA A 83 3.96 -1.27 1.78
N LYS A 84 4.83 -0.48 2.42
CA LYS A 84 4.41 0.43 3.50
C LYS A 84 3.85 1.71 2.90
N CYS A 85 2.92 2.35 3.60
CA CYS A 85 2.70 3.77 3.42
C CYS A 85 3.81 4.54 4.16
N ASN A 86 4.58 5.37 3.47
CA ASN A 86 5.69 6.15 4.03
C ASN A 86 5.34 7.63 4.27
N ARG A 87 4.04 7.99 4.24
CA ARG A 87 3.58 9.33 4.62
C ARG A 87 4.04 9.65 6.07
N PRO A 88 4.68 10.80 6.34
CA PRO A 88 5.17 11.14 7.68
C PRO A 88 4.02 11.53 8.60
N ILE A 89 3.47 10.56 9.33
CA ILE A 89 2.37 10.74 10.29
C ILE A 89 2.78 10.09 11.61
N LEU A 90 2.58 10.80 12.71
CA LEU A 90 2.81 10.31 14.07
C LEU A 90 1.98 9.05 14.37
N ASN A 91 2.57 8.10 15.10
CA ASN A 91 1.92 6.88 15.60
C ASN A 91 1.26 5.97 14.54
N LYS A 92 1.56 6.18 13.25
CA LYS A 92 1.05 5.30 12.20
C LYS A 92 1.68 3.91 12.29
N ALA A 93 0.85 2.89 12.32
CA ALA A 93 1.31 1.51 12.37
C ALA A 93 2.25 1.17 11.20
N SER A 94 3.38 0.53 11.50
CA SER A 94 4.32 0.04 10.48
C SER A 94 3.86 -1.32 9.94
N ARG A 95 2.81 -1.34 9.11
CA ARG A 95 2.27 -2.54 8.46
C ARG A 95 2.29 -2.41 6.94
N LEU A 96 2.34 -3.56 6.26
CA LEU A 96 2.32 -3.65 4.80
C LEU A 96 0.89 -3.62 4.29
N ILE A 97 0.65 -2.78 3.28
CA ILE A 97 -0.64 -2.53 2.65
C ILE A 97 -0.61 -3.18 1.25
N PRO A 98 -1.66 -3.93 0.85
CA PRO A 98 -1.74 -4.47 -0.50
C PRO A 98 -1.90 -3.38 -1.55
N HIS A 99 -1.51 -3.69 -2.79
CA HIS A 99 -1.57 -2.75 -3.90
C HIS A 99 -3.00 -2.32 -4.26
N CYS A 100 -4.00 -3.17 -4.00
CA CYS A 100 -5.41 -2.92 -4.24
C CYS A 100 -6.12 -2.09 -3.13
N ALA A 101 -5.41 -1.69 -2.08
CA ALA A 101 -6.02 -0.84 -1.04
C ALA A 101 -6.45 0.50 -1.65
N LYS A 102 -7.69 0.94 -1.39
CA LYS A 102 -8.21 2.20 -1.93
C LYS A 102 -7.41 3.39 -1.43
N ALA A 103 -7.26 4.41 -2.26
CA ALA A 103 -6.59 5.66 -1.88
C ALA A 103 -7.30 6.36 -0.71
N CYS A 104 -6.52 7.01 0.14
CA CYS A 104 -7.03 7.85 1.23
C CYS A 104 -6.96 9.33 0.86
N ARG A 105 -7.55 10.20 1.68
CA ARG A 105 -7.51 11.67 1.49
C ARG A 105 -6.12 12.30 1.35
N LEU A 106 -5.07 11.64 1.85
CA LEU A 106 -3.67 12.10 1.80
C LEU A 106 -2.90 11.56 0.58
N PHE A 107 -3.65 11.11 -0.43
CA PHE A 107 -3.11 10.59 -1.68
C PHE A 107 -2.32 11.67 -2.42
N GLU A 108 -1.11 11.32 -2.86
CA GLU A 108 -0.31 12.11 -3.79
C GLU A 108 0.08 11.19 -4.93
N PRO A 109 -0.25 11.52 -6.19
CA PRO A 109 0.01 10.65 -7.33
C PRO A 109 1.52 10.42 -7.50
N ALA A 110 1.89 9.18 -7.82
CA ALA A 110 3.23 8.84 -8.30
C ALA A 110 3.35 9.15 -9.79
N ASP A 111 4.53 9.58 -10.25
CA ASP A 111 4.78 9.85 -11.68
C ASP A 111 4.67 8.59 -12.54
N HIS A 112 5.15 7.45 -12.00
CA HIS A 112 5.19 6.17 -12.70
C HIS A 112 4.65 5.05 -11.79
N PRO A 113 3.31 4.88 -11.69
CA PRO A 113 2.74 3.82 -10.89
C PRO A 113 3.05 2.45 -11.49
N LEU A 114 3.38 1.49 -10.62
CA LEU A 114 3.68 0.12 -11.05
C LEU A 114 2.42 -0.61 -11.54
N PRO A 115 2.51 -1.46 -12.57
CA PRO A 115 1.41 -2.36 -12.93
C PRO A 115 1.13 -3.38 -11.81
N GLU A 116 -0.11 -3.90 -11.72
CA GLU A 116 -0.49 -4.87 -10.68
C GLU A 116 0.19 -6.22 -10.85
N ARG A 117 0.47 -6.56 -12.11
CA ARG A 117 1.19 -7.74 -12.52
C ARG A 117 2.45 -7.32 -13.25
N ARG A 118 3.50 -8.10 -13.04
CA ARG A 118 4.72 -7.95 -13.83
C ARG A 118 4.36 -8.15 -15.31
N PRO A 119 4.70 -7.21 -16.20
CA PRO A 119 4.54 -7.44 -17.63
C PRO A 119 5.40 -8.64 -18.04
N ASP A 120 4.83 -9.51 -18.87
CA ASP A 120 5.58 -10.59 -19.50
C ASP A 120 6.52 -9.96 -20.54
N ASN A 121 7.83 -10.03 -20.25
CA ASN A 121 8.88 -9.82 -21.24
C ASN A 121 9.05 -11.08 -22.08
#